data_AF-A0A964UG64-F1
#
_entry.id   AF-A0A964UG64-F1
#
_cell.length_a   1.000
_cell.length_b   1.000
_cell.length_c   1.000
_cell.angle_alpha   90.00
_cell.angle_beta   90.00
_cell.angle_gamma   90.00
#
_symmetry.space_group_name_H-M   'P 1'
#
loop_
_entity.id
_entity.type
_entity.pdbx_description
1 polymer ?
#
loop_
_entity_poly.entity_id
_entity_poly.type
_entity_poly.pdbx_seq_one_letter_code
_entity_poly.pdbx_strand_id
1 'polypeptide(L)'
;MFLRVFLIAALVFAAPALAGEADVVDVEVMKQGEGQFRFDVTVRHVDEGWEHYADRWDVVGPDGDVLGSRELLPAHVNEQPFTRSLAGVEIPAEAEKVTIRAHDNVHGLGGEEMTVAVPH
;
A
#
# COMPACT_ATOMS: atom_id res chain seq x y z
N MET A 1 30.92 45.23 -29.19
CA MET A 1 29.95 45.76 -28.21
C MET A 1 28.60 45.75 -28.93
N PHE A 2 27.69 44.80 -28.74
CA PHE A 2 27.00 44.43 -27.50
C PHE A 2 26.56 42.96 -27.53
N LEU A 3 26.83 42.24 -26.44
CA LEU A 3 26.31 40.90 -26.17
C LEU A 3 24.86 41.04 -25.68
N ARG A 4 23.88 40.54 -26.45
CA ARG A 4 22.48 40.47 -26.01
C ARG A 4 22.27 39.15 -25.27
N VAL A 5 22.27 39.21 -23.94
CA VAL A 5 21.84 38.09 -23.10
C VAL A 5 20.31 38.02 -23.15
N PHE A 6 19.76 37.03 -23.84
CA PHE A 6 18.35 36.66 -23.71
C PHE A 6 18.22 35.82 -22.43
N LEU A 7 17.64 36.40 -21.39
CA LEU A 7 17.25 35.69 -20.18
C LEU A 7 16.03 34.82 -20.52
N ILE A 8 16.24 33.54 -20.79
CA ILE A 8 15.15 32.56 -20.90
C ILE A 8 14.65 32.31 -19.47
N ALA A 9 13.50 32.89 -19.13
CA ALA A 9 12.77 32.51 -17.93
C ALA A 9 12.20 31.09 -18.15
N ALA A 10 12.85 30.08 -17.58
CA ALA A 10 12.32 28.72 -17.55
C ALA A 10 11.16 28.67 -16.54
N LEU A 11 9.93 28.71 -17.04
CA LEU A 11 8.74 28.37 -16.26
C LEU A 11 8.80 26.85 -15.99
N VAL A 12 9.21 26.47 -14.78
CA VAL A 12 9.08 25.08 -14.32
C VAL A 12 7.61 24.86 -14.00
N PHE A 13 6.88 24.22 -14.92
CA PHE A 13 5.56 23.67 -14.60
C PHE A 13 5.77 22.48 -13.66
N ALA A 14 5.49 22.66 -12.37
CA ALA A 14 5.30 21.54 -11.46
C ALA A 14 3.97 20.88 -11.86
N ALA A 15 4.03 19.73 -12.54
CA ALA A 15 2.86 18.90 -12.68
C ALA A 15 2.42 18.47 -11.27
N PRO A 16 1.13 18.53 -10.92
CA PRO A 16 0.66 17.91 -9.69
C PRO A 16 1.06 16.43 -9.76
N ALA A 17 1.77 15.96 -8.73
CA ALA A 17 1.93 14.53 -8.54
C ALA A 17 0.52 14.01 -8.23
N LEU A 18 -0.15 13.41 -9.22
CA LEU A 18 -1.36 12.65 -8.93
C LEU A 18 -0.92 11.54 -8.00
N ALA A 19 -1.36 11.61 -6.76
CA ALA A 19 -1.26 10.46 -5.88
C ALA A 19 -2.08 9.33 -6.52
N GLY A 20 -1.37 8.33 -7.04
CA GLY A 20 -1.97 7.13 -7.62
C GLY A 20 -2.58 6.26 -6.53
N GLU A 21 -3.19 5.14 -6.91
CA GLU A 21 -3.76 4.17 -5.97
C GLU A 21 -2.66 3.59 -5.04
N ALA A 22 -3.06 2.99 -3.91
CA ALA A 22 -2.11 2.46 -2.92
C ALA A 22 -1.51 1.11 -3.34
N ASP A 23 -0.18 1.01 -3.33
CA ASP A 23 0.56 -0.18 -3.74
C ASP A 23 1.03 -1.01 -2.53
N VAL A 24 0.91 -2.33 -2.62
CA VAL A 24 1.58 -3.28 -1.73
C VAL A 24 2.94 -3.63 -2.32
N VAL A 25 4.02 -3.17 -1.69
CA VAL A 25 5.39 -3.30 -2.23
C VAL A 25 6.23 -4.37 -1.54
N ASP A 26 5.80 -4.86 -0.38
CA ASP A 26 6.42 -6.01 0.30
C ASP A 26 5.46 -6.64 1.32
N VAL A 27 5.60 -7.95 1.55
CA VAL A 27 4.78 -8.73 2.49
C VAL A 27 5.61 -9.82 3.16
N GLU A 28 5.68 -9.79 4.48
CA GLU A 28 6.20 -10.89 5.29
C GLU A 28 5.05 -11.64 5.99
N VAL A 29 5.08 -12.98 5.95
CA VAL A 29 4.07 -13.84 6.57
C VAL A 29 4.72 -14.74 7.62
N MET A 30 4.19 -14.70 8.84
CA MET A 30 4.69 -15.46 9.98
C MET A 30 3.59 -16.30 10.61
N LYS A 31 3.81 -17.61 10.76
CA LYS A 31 2.91 -18.46 11.54
C LYS A 31 2.98 -18.12 13.03
N GLN A 32 1.84 -17.93 13.67
CA GLN A 32 1.70 -17.62 15.10
C GLN A 32 1.13 -18.80 15.91
N GLY A 33 0.38 -19.68 15.24
CA GLY A 33 -0.26 -20.85 15.84
C GLY A 33 -0.90 -21.74 14.77
N GLU A 34 -1.70 -22.72 15.18
CA GLU A 34 -2.49 -23.52 14.22
C GLU A 34 -3.50 -22.61 13.51
N GLY A 35 -3.40 -22.53 12.18
CA GLY A 35 -4.25 -21.69 11.32
C GLY A 35 -4.10 -20.18 11.47
N GLN A 36 -3.25 -19.69 12.38
CA GLN A 36 -3.13 -18.26 12.70
C GLN A 36 -1.80 -17.68 12.22
N PHE A 37 -1.88 -16.56 11.53
CA PHE A 37 -0.74 -15.90 10.89
C PHE A 37 -0.68 -14.42 11.24
N ARG A 38 0.53 -13.88 11.17
CA ARG A 38 0.83 -12.45 11.20
C ARG A 38 1.34 -12.04 9.84
N PHE A 39 0.84 -10.91 9.36
CA PHE A 39 1.25 -10.25 8.13
C PHE A 39 1.89 -8.92 8.47
N ASP A 40 3.12 -8.70 8.01
CA ASP A 40 3.78 -7.40 8.04
C ASP A 40 3.81 -6.90 6.59
N VAL A 41 3.00 -5.88 6.30
CA VAL A 41 2.73 -5.41 4.93
C VAL A 41 3.29 -4.02 4.77
N THR A 42 4.10 -3.84 3.73
CA THR A 42 4.68 -2.56 3.34
C THR A 42 3.86 -1.96 2.21
N VAL A 43 3.32 -0.77 2.47
CA VAL A 43 2.49 -0.01 1.53
C VAL A 43 3.26 1.22 1.04
N ARG A 44 3.07 1.57 -0.23
CA ARG A 44 3.50 2.84 -0.82
C ARG A 44 2.28 3.56 -1.37
N HIS A 45 2.12 4.82 -0.98
CA HIS A 45 1.15 5.73 -1.56
C HIS A 45 1.67 7.17 -1.44
N VAL A 46 1.25 8.05 -2.33
CA VAL A 46 1.65 9.47 -2.27
C VAL A 46 0.63 10.21 -1.41
N ASP A 47 0.64 9.97 -0.10
CA ASP A 47 -0.33 10.60 0.81
C ASP A 47 -0.23 12.15 0.75
N GLU A 48 -1.37 12.82 0.62
CA GLU A 48 -1.50 14.29 0.61
C GLU A 48 -2.17 14.82 1.91
N GLY A 49 -2.30 13.94 2.91
CA GLY A 49 -2.94 14.21 4.19
C GLY A 49 -4.25 13.45 4.35
N TRP A 50 -5.10 13.92 5.27
CA TRP A 50 -6.35 13.23 5.64
C TRP A 50 -7.38 13.11 4.52
N GLU A 51 -7.27 13.96 3.50
CA GLU A 51 -8.20 13.95 2.37
C GLU A 51 -7.80 12.91 1.32
N HIS A 52 -6.54 12.46 1.27
CA HIS A 52 -6.05 11.51 0.29
C HIS A 52 -4.84 10.72 0.80
N TYR A 53 -5.08 9.50 1.27
CA TYR A 53 -4.07 8.62 1.84
C TYR A 53 -4.47 7.14 1.74
N ALA A 54 -3.47 6.25 1.83
CA ALA A 54 -3.73 4.83 2.03
C ALA A 54 -4.35 4.59 3.41
N ASP A 55 -5.62 4.16 3.47
CA ASP A 55 -6.38 4.04 4.72
C ASP A 55 -6.48 2.60 5.23
N ARG A 56 -6.19 1.60 4.37
CA ARG A 56 -6.35 0.18 4.68
C ARG A 56 -5.49 -0.71 3.79
N TRP A 57 -5.15 -1.90 4.28
CA TRP A 57 -4.87 -3.06 3.44
C TRP A 57 -5.62 -4.30 3.92
N ASP A 58 -5.87 -5.24 3.00
CA ASP A 58 -6.66 -6.45 3.22
C ASP A 58 -5.84 -7.71 2.93
N VAL A 59 -6.08 -8.78 3.69
CA VAL A 59 -5.69 -10.16 3.35
C VAL A 59 -6.88 -10.83 2.68
N VAL A 60 -6.71 -11.28 1.44
CA VAL A 60 -7.77 -11.86 0.62
C VAL A 60 -7.48 -13.34 0.35
N GLY A 61 -8.43 -14.20 0.67
CA GLY A 61 -8.37 -15.63 0.39
C GLY A 61 -8.52 -15.96 -1.09
N PRO A 62 -8.26 -17.21 -1.50
CA PRO A 62 -8.34 -17.64 -2.91
C PRO A 62 -9.75 -17.48 -3.51
N ASP A 63 -10.79 -17.53 -2.68
CA ASP A 63 -12.19 -17.38 -3.11
C ASP A 63 -12.65 -15.91 -3.19
N GLY A 64 -11.75 -14.96 -2.89
CA GLY A 64 -12.03 -13.51 -2.90
C GLY A 64 -12.55 -12.95 -1.58
N ASP A 65 -12.73 -13.79 -0.56
CA ASP A 65 -13.13 -13.38 0.78
C ASP A 65 -12.02 -12.60 1.50
N VAL A 66 -12.40 -11.55 2.22
CA VAL A 66 -11.47 -10.80 3.09
C VAL A 66 -11.32 -11.56 4.40
N LEU A 67 -10.12 -12.09 4.64
CA LEU A 67 -9.76 -12.86 5.85
C LEU A 67 -9.29 -11.95 6.99
N GLY A 68 -8.89 -10.72 6.67
CA GLY A 68 -8.56 -9.69 7.65
C GLY A 68 -8.23 -8.36 6.99
N SER A 69 -8.40 -7.27 7.74
CA SER A 69 -8.10 -5.91 7.29
C SER A 69 -7.31 -5.16 8.34
N ARG A 70 -6.38 -4.32 7.91
CA ARG A 70 -5.60 -3.43 8.77
C ARG A 70 -5.82 -1.98 8.36
N GLU A 71 -6.38 -1.20 9.27
CA GLU A 71 -6.50 0.26 9.12
C GLU A 71 -5.14 0.95 9.30
N LEU A 72 -4.93 2.04 8.55
CA LEU A 72 -3.68 2.78 8.39
C LEU A 72 -3.83 4.25 8.79
N LEU A 73 -4.32 4.48 10.01
CA LEU A 73 -4.48 5.82 10.57
C LEU A 73 -3.26 6.23 11.41
N PRO A 74 -2.79 7.48 11.35
CA PRO A 74 -3.15 8.59 10.42
C PRO A 74 -2.34 8.55 9.10
N ALA A 75 -2.60 9.47 8.18
CA ALA A 75 -1.84 9.62 6.92
C ALA A 75 -0.31 9.67 7.14
N HIS A 76 0.44 9.02 6.25
CA HIS A 76 1.89 8.75 6.30
C HIS A 76 2.68 9.59 5.28
N VAL A 77 2.36 10.88 5.14
CA VAL A 77 2.96 11.81 4.14
C VAL A 77 4.50 11.82 4.14
N ASN A 78 5.13 11.66 5.30
CA ASN A 78 6.60 11.74 5.47
C ASN A 78 7.28 10.39 5.73
N GLU A 79 6.54 9.27 5.63
CA GLU A 79 7.02 7.91 5.90
C GLU A 79 6.59 7.02 4.73
N GLN A 80 7.39 6.97 3.66
CA GLN A 80 7.07 6.17 2.48
C GLN A 80 8.31 5.41 1.96
N PRO A 81 8.20 4.10 1.69
CA PRO A 81 7.05 3.25 2.05
C PRO A 81 6.99 3.04 3.58
N PHE A 82 5.85 2.58 4.09
CA PHE A 82 5.67 2.27 5.51
C PHE A 82 5.12 0.86 5.71
N THR A 83 5.49 0.22 6.82
CA THR A 83 5.07 -1.15 7.14
C THR A 83 4.13 -1.14 8.34
N ARG A 84 3.01 -1.85 8.23
CA ARG A 84 2.09 -2.11 9.36
C ARG A 84 1.71 -3.57 9.40
N SER A 85 1.36 -4.02 10.60
CA SER A 85 1.19 -5.44 10.90
C SER A 85 -0.24 -5.81 11.24
N LEU A 86 -0.68 -6.99 10.88
CA LEU A 86 -1.91 -7.60 11.39
C LEU A 86 -1.57 -8.99 11.92
N ALA A 87 -1.93 -9.28 13.17
CA ALA A 87 -1.69 -10.58 13.80
C ALA A 87 -3.02 -11.31 14.04
N GLY A 88 -2.96 -12.63 14.12
CA GLY A 88 -4.13 -13.46 14.40
C GLY A 88 -5.07 -13.60 13.20
N VAL A 89 -4.56 -13.43 11.98
CA VAL A 89 -5.34 -13.68 10.77
C VAL A 89 -5.51 -15.19 10.63
N GLU A 90 -6.75 -15.66 10.63
CA GLU A 90 -7.09 -17.06 10.43
C GLU A 90 -7.10 -17.38 8.94
N ILE A 91 -6.25 -18.33 8.53
CA ILE A 91 -6.15 -18.78 7.14
C ILE A 91 -6.55 -20.26 7.07
N PRO A 92 -7.52 -20.65 6.22
CA PRO A 92 -7.89 -22.05 6.01
C PRO A 92 -6.70 -22.90 5.59
N ALA A 93 -6.64 -24.15 6.05
CA ALA A 93 -5.51 -25.06 5.82
C ALA A 93 -5.30 -25.39 4.32
N GLU A 94 -6.36 -25.31 3.53
CA GLU A 94 -6.39 -25.49 2.08
C GLU A 94 -5.86 -24.27 1.30
N ALA A 95 -5.80 -23.09 1.92
CA ALA A 95 -5.35 -21.87 1.25
C ALA A 95 -3.82 -21.79 1.24
N GLU A 96 -3.19 -22.28 0.19
CA GLU A 96 -1.73 -22.23 0.02
C GLU A 96 -1.19 -20.80 -0.22
N LYS A 97 -2.06 -19.89 -0.68
CA LYS A 97 -1.71 -18.51 -1.02
C LYS A 97 -2.84 -17.56 -0.63
N VAL A 98 -2.46 -16.32 -0.36
CA VAL A 98 -3.38 -15.18 -0.18
C VAL A 98 -2.90 -14.00 -1.01
N THR A 99 -3.81 -13.09 -1.31
CA THR A 99 -3.50 -11.83 -2.00
C THR A 99 -3.66 -10.68 -1.04
N ILE A 100 -2.66 -9.80 -1.02
CA ILE A 100 -2.69 -8.57 -0.23
C ILE A 100 -2.93 -7.41 -1.17
N ARG A 101 -3.88 -6.55 -0.80
CA ARG A 101 -4.25 -5.35 -1.56
C ARG A 101 -4.39 -4.14 -0.64
N ALA A 102 -3.98 -2.98 -1.12
CA ALA A 102 -4.13 -1.73 -0.39
C ALA A 102 -5.29 -0.91 -0.96
N HIS A 103 -5.86 -0.06 -0.11
CA HIS A 103 -6.98 0.83 -0.41
C HIS A 103 -6.59 2.25 -0.02
N ASP A 104 -6.92 3.22 -0.86
CA ASP A 104 -6.88 4.64 -0.50
C ASP A 104 -8.29 5.21 -0.39
N ASN A 105 -8.45 6.25 0.43
CA ASN A 105 -9.76 6.80 0.78
C ASN A 105 -10.44 7.60 -0.35
N VAL A 106 -9.78 7.83 -1.49
CA VAL A 106 -10.31 8.60 -2.62
C VAL A 106 -10.63 7.71 -3.82
N HIS A 107 -9.71 6.86 -4.25
CA HIS A 107 -9.85 5.99 -5.43
C HIS A 107 -10.28 4.57 -5.06
N GLY A 108 -10.10 4.17 -3.81
CA GLY A 108 -10.45 2.84 -3.33
C GLY A 108 -9.34 1.81 -3.60
N LEU A 109 -9.71 0.67 -4.17
CA LEU A 109 -8.74 -0.36 -4.60
C LEU A 109 -8.28 -0.08 -6.03
N GLY A 110 -7.02 -0.37 -6.34
CA GLY A 110 -6.54 -0.35 -7.73
C GLY A 110 -5.03 -0.39 -7.93
N GLY A 111 -4.25 -0.18 -6.87
CA GLY A 111 -2.78 -0.27 -6.91
C GLY A 111 -2.26 -1.71 -7.00
N GLU A 112 -0.94 -1.84 -6.95
CA GLU A 112 -0.26 -3.14 -7.03
C GLU A 112 -0.66 -4.05 -5.85
N GLU A 113 -1.14 -5.25 -6.18
CA GLU A 113 -1.44 -6.31 -5.22
C GLU A 113 -0.30 -7.34 -5.18
N MET A 114 -0.10 -8.00 -4.04
CA MET A 114 0.92 -9.04 -3.89
C MET A 114 0.29 -10.37 -3.44
N THR A 115 0.46 -11.42 -4.24
CA THR A 115 0.08 -12.78 -3.85
C THR A 115 1.27 -13.49 -3.20
N VAL A 116 1.12 -13.93 -1.97
CA VAL A 116 2.17 -14.62 -1.19
C VAL A 116 1.73 -16.02 -0.75
N ALA A 117 2.72 -16.90 -0.58
CA ALA A 117 2.48 -18.23 -0.03
C ALA A 117 2.24 -18.17 1.49
N VAL A 118 1.38 -19.05 1.98
CA VAL A 118 1.07 -19.17 3.41
C VAL A 118 1.92 -20.31 3.99
N PRO A 119 2.74 -20.06 5.03
CA PRO A 119 3.64 -21.06 5.60
C PRO A 119 2.90 -21.96 6.61
N HIS A 120 2.04 -22.85 6.09
CA HIS A 120 1.33 -23.87 6.89
C HIS A 120 2.26 -24.84 7.62
#